data_AF-A0A6V7IY13-F1
#
_entry.id   AF-A0A6V7IY13-F1
#
_cell.length_a   1.000
_cell.length_b   1.000
_cell.length_c   1.000
_cell.angle_alpha   90.00
_cell.angle_beta   90.00
_cell.angle_gamma   90.00
#
_symmetry.space_group_name_H-M   'P 1'
#
loop_
_entity.id
_entity.type
_entity.pdbx_description
1 polymer ?
#
loop_
_entity_poly.entity_id
_entity_poly.type
_entity_poly.pdbx_seq_one_letter_code
_entity_poly.pdbx_strand_id
1 'polypeptide(L)' 'ALRSVEVFDPSEGTWRSAPPMHTSRIGPACILYDNVIWIGGGMTISKREPISRDVECFDTSKN' A
#
# COMPACT_ATOMS: atom_id res chain seq x y z
N ALA A 1 9.70 1.11 8.28
CA ALA A 1 8.60 1.39 7.34
C ALA A 1 8.90 0.63 6.05
N LEU A 2 7.86 0.09 5.40
CA LEU A 2 8.01 -0.60 4.13
C LEU A 2 7.18 0.12 3.06
N ARG A 3 7.62 -0.03 1.81
CA ARG A 3 6.85 0.37 0.63
C ARG A 3 6.51 -0.80 -0.29
N SER A 4 6.99 -2.00 0.01
CA SER A 4 6.67 -3.19 -0.78
C SER A 4 5.16 -3.45 -0.75
N VAL A 5 4.63 -3.92 -1.87
CA VAL A 5 3.26 -4.41 -2.00
C VAL A 5 3.37 -5.81 -2.56
N GLU A 6 2.63 -6.74 -1.96
CA GLU A 6 2.63 -8.15 -2.32
C GLU A 6 1.18 -8.62 -2.47
N VAL A 7 0.92 -9.47 -3.44
CA VAL A 7 -0.39 -10.05 -3.72
C VAL A 7 -0.33 -11.54 -3.44
N PHE A 8 -1.24 -12.02 -2.62
CA PHE A 8 -1.40 -13.44 -2.34
C PHE A 8 -2.41 -14.05 -3.30
N ASP A 9 -2.04 -15.16 -3.96
CA ASP A 9 -2.96 -16.01 -4.70
C ASP A 9 -3.38 -17.20 -3.84
N PRO A 10 -4.64 -17.27 -3.36
CA PRO A 10 -5.10 -18.39 -2.54
C PRO A 10 -5.21 -19.72 -3.27
N SER A 11 -5.31 -19.71 -4.60
CA SER A 11 -5.44 -20.93 -5.42
C SER A 11 -4.10 -21.63 -5.60
N GLU A 12 -3.02 -20.85 -5.74
CA GLU A 12 -1.65 -21.37 -5.85
C GLU A 12 -0.91 -21.40 -4.51
N GLY A 13 -1.40 -20.68 -3.50
CA GLY A 13 -0.75 -20.56 -2.19
C GLY A 13 0.56 -19.77 -2.25
N THR A 14 0.71 -18.88 -3.23
CA THR A 14 1.96 -18.14 -3.51
C THR A 14 1.77 -16.64 -3.31
N TRP A 15 2.88 -15.96 -3.04
CA TRP A 15 2.95 -14.50 -3.04
C TRP A 15 3.69 -14.03 -4.28
N ARG A 16 3.19 -12.96 -4.90
CA ARG A 16 3.88 -12.23 -5.98
C ARG A 16 4.10 -10.78 -5.60
N SER A 17 5.20 -10.21 -6.07
CA SER A 17 5.44 -8.76 -5.93
C SER A 17 4.51 -7.96 -6.83
N ALA A 18 4.08 -6.79 -6.34
CA ALA A 18 3.33 -5.79 -7.09
C ALA A 18 4.10 -4.45 -7.10
N PRO A 19 3.69 -3.47 -7.93
CA PRO A 19 4.24 -2.12 -7.86
C PRO A 19 4.23 -1.58 -6.42
N PRO A 20 5.38 -1.09 -5.91
CA PRO A 20 5.48 -0.61 -4.53
C PRO A 20 4.73 0.72 -4.34
N MET A 21 4.39 1.03 -3.09
CA MET A 21 3.94 2.37 -2.69
C MET A 21 5.02 3.41 -2.97
N HIS A 22 4.62 4.65 -3.21
CA HIS A 22 5.51 5.81 -3.31
C HIS A 22 6.11 6.16 -1.95
N THR A 23 5.29 6.16 -0.89
CA THR A 23 5.72 6.52 0.46
C THR A 23 5.79 5.31 1.36
N SER A 24 7.00 5.01 1.85
CA SER A 24 7.22 3.99 2.87
C SER A 24 6.57 4.38 4.19
N ARG A 25 5.67 3.54 4.70
CA ARG A 25 4.86 3.82 5.89
C ARG A 25 4.68 2.59 6.80
N ILE A 26 4.25 2.81 8.05
CA ILE A 26 3.86 1.78 9.03
C ILE A 26 2.47 2.10 9.56
N GLY A 27 1.62 1.08 9.72
CA GLY A 27 0.26 1.24 10.26
C GLY A 27 -0.65 2.19 9.46
N PRO A 28 -0.65 2.17 8.11
CA PRO A 28 -1.68 2.89 7.37
C PRO A 28 -3.05 2.22 7.50
N ALA A 29 -4.12 2.97 7.20
CA ALA A 29 -5.44 2.40 6.97
C ALA A 29 -5.63 2.13 5.47
N CYS A 30 -6.35 1.05 5.12
CA CYS A 30 -6.68 0.72 3.74
C CYS A 30 -8.17 0.40 3.56
N ILE A 31 -8.70 0.71 2.37
CA ILE A 31 -10.08 0.36 1.95
C ILE A 31 -10.09 -0.08 0.49
N LEU A 32 -11.07 -0.89 0.11
CA LEU A 32 -11.41 -1.16 -1.29
C LEU A 32 -12.61 -0.30 -1.67
N TYR A 33 -12.47 0.53 -2.70
CA TYR A 33 -13.55 1.36 -3.23
C TYR A 33 -13.40 1.53 -4.74
N ASP A 34 -14.46 1.26 -5.48
CA ASP A 34 -14.51 1.37 -6.95
C ASP A 34 -13.39 0.55 -7.66
N ASN A 35 -13.20 -0.70 -7.23
CA ASN A 35 -12.13 -1.61 -7.73
C ASN A 35 -10.70 -1.06 -7.59
N VAL A 36 -10.51 -0.11 -6.67
CA VAL A 36 -9.22 0.48 -6.35
C VAL A 36 -8.96 0.32 -4.85
N ILE A 37 -7.77 -0.14 -4.50
CA ILE A 37 -7.31 -0.17 -3.11
C ILE A 37 -6.77 1.21 -2.77
N TRP A 38 -7.36 1.86 -1.77
CA TRP A 38 -6.92 3.15 -1.26
C TRP A 38 -6.19 2.96 0.06
N ILE A 39 -5.10 3.70 0.26
CA ILE A 39 -4.30 3.65 1.47
C ILE A 39 -3.99 5.06 1.97
N GLY A 40 -4.19 5.31 3.26
CA GLY A 40 -4.05 6.63 3.87
C GLY A 40 -3.40 6.61 5.25
N GLY A 41 -2.71 7.70 5.57
CA GLY A 41 -2.04 7.88 6.86
C GLY A 41 -0.84 6.94 7.06
N GLY A 42 -0.58 6.57 8.32
CA GLY A 42 0.58 5.77 8.73
C GLY A 42 1.82 6.61 9.02
N MET A 43 2.76 6.02 9.75
CA MET A 43 4.01 6.66 10.17
C MET A 43 5.12 6.47 9.12
N THR A 44 5.80 7.54 8.74
CA THR A 44 6.98 7.51 7.87
C THR A 44 8.28 7.46 8.70
N ILE A 45 9.43 7.37 8.02
CA ILE A 45 10.76 7.52 8.66
C ILE A 45 11.21 8.98 8.79
N SER A 46 10.47 9.94 8.22
CA SER A 46 10.82 11.35 8.22
C SER A 46 10.59 11.96 9.60
N LYS A 47 11.60 12.65 10.14
CA LYS A 47 11.44 13.43 11.38
C LYS A 47 10.62 14.70 11.17
N ARG A 48 10.62 15.25 9.95
CA ARG A 48 9.86 16.47 9.60
C ARG A 48 8.39 16.16 9.33
N GLU A 49 8.13 14.99 8.76
CA GLU A 49 6.79 14.52 8.37
C GLU A 49 6.56 13.10 8.90
N PRO A 50 6.43 12.94 10.23
CA PRO A 50 6.35 11.62 10.85
C PRO A 50 5.08 10.86 10.49
N ILE A 51 4.01 11.57 10.10
CA ILE A 51 2.75 10.99 9.61
C ILE A 51 2.61 11.32 8.13
N SER A 52 2.34 10.30 7.32
CA SER A 52 2.10 10.49 5.90
C SER A 52 0.81 11.28 5.68
N ARG A 53 0.89 12.31 4.86
CA ARG A 53 -0.25 13.12 4.41
C ARG A 53 -0.85 12.61 3.10
N ASP A 54 -0.12 11.74 2.42
CA ASP A 54 -0.50 11.24 1.11
C ASP A 54 -1.49 10.09 1.24
N VAL A 55 -2.52 10.15 0.40
CA VAL A 55 -3.38 9.02 0.07
C VAL A 55 -2.90 8.44 -1.25
N GLU A 56 -2.59 7.15 -1.26
CA GLU A 56 -2.19 6.44 -2.47
C GLU A 56 -3.30 5.46 -2.89
N CYS A 57 -3.34 5.14 -4.18
CA CYS A 57 -4.31 4.21 -4.75
C CYS A 57 -3.63 3.17 -5.63
N PHE A 58 -4.13 1.94 -5.57
CA PHE A 58 -3.67 0.81 -6.37
C PHE A 58 -4.85 0.20 -7.15
N ASP A 59 -4.81 0.35 -8.47
CA ASP A 59 -5.82 -0.19 -9.38
C ASP A 59 -5.55 -1.67 -9.64
N THR A 60 -6.44 -2.54 -9.12
CA THR A 60 -6.29 -3.99 -9.22
C THR A 60 -6.65 -4.54 -10.59
N SER A 61 -7.23 -3.73 -11.49
CA SER A 61 -7.56 -4.17 -12.85
C SER A 61 -6.38 -4.07 -13.83
N LYS A 62 -5.35 -3.31 -13.45
CA LYS A 62 -4.19 -3.03 -14.30
C LYS A 62 -2.98 -3.94 -14.08
N ASN A 63 -3.02 -4.85 -13.09
CA ASN A 63 -1.94 -5.79 -12.72
C ASN A 63 -2.46 -7.06 -12.02
#